data_AF-A0A956H7L2-F1
#
_entry.id   AF-A0A956H7L2-F1
#
_cell.length_a   1.000
_cell.length_b   1.000
_cell.length_c   1.000
_cell.angle_alpha   90.00
_cell.angle_beta   90.00
_cell.angle_gamma   90.00
#
_symmetry.space_group_name_H-M   'P 1'
#
loop_
_entity.id
_entity.type
_entity.pdbx_description
1 polymer ?
#
loop_
_entity_poly.entity_id
_entity_poly.type
_entity_poly.pdbx_seq_one_letter_code
_entity_poly.pdbx_strand_id
1 'polypeptide(L)'
;MRDHERAAFAGFESSPIATWVSAIDPLRFIWANAKALELWSAESLEVLRARDMSNTSETSVRQARAWLQAFAAGTLEVVEAEWTLYPHGKPRRV
;
A
#
# COMPACT_ATOMS: atom_id res chain seq x y z
N MET A 1 -12.69 -8.07 5.81
CA MET A 1 -12.30 -6.95 6.67
C MET A 1 -13.09 -7.06 7.96
N ARG A 2 -12.41 -6.98 9.11
CA ARG A 2 -13.00 -6.99 10.46
C ARG A 2 -13.55 -5.60 10.77
N ASP A 3 -14.54 -5.50 11.65
CA ASP A 3 -15.25 -4.23 11.86
C ASP A 3 -14.37 -3.13 12.50
N HIS A 4 -13.38 -3.49 13.31
CA HIS A 4 -12.41 -2.52 13.85
C HIS A 4 -11.49 -1.93 12.76
N GLU A 5 -11.14 -2.70 11.73
CA GLU A 5 -10.35 -2.19 10.59
C GLU A 5 -11.17 -1.18 9.79
N ARG A 6 -12.48 -1.44 9.65
CA ARG A 6 -13.41 -0.58 8.93
C ARG A 6 -13.56 0.80 9.61
N ALA A 7 -13.70 0.80 10.93
CA ALA A 7 -13.75 2.03 11.72
C ALA A 7 -12.43 2.81 11.68
N ALA A 8 -11.29 2.10 11.76
CA ALA A 8 -9.97 2.73 11.70
C ALA A 8 -9.72 3.44 10.36
N PHE A 9 -10.21 2.89 9.24
CA PHE A 9 -9.96 3.48 7.92
C PHE A 9 -10.96 4.56 7.53
N ALA A 10 -12.14 4.60 8.16
CA ALA A 10 -13.15 5.61 7.89
C ALA A 10 -12.64 7.05 8.05
N GLY A 11 -11.70 7.29 8.98
CA GLY A 11 -11.06 8.59 9.18
C GLY A 11 -10.20 9.07 8.00
N PHE A 12 -9.78 8.16 7.12
CA PHE A 12 -8.92 8.46 5.96
C PHE A 12 -9.69 8.47 4.62
N GLU A 13 -10.97 8.11 4.62
CA GLU A 13 -11.79 7.98 3.41
C GLU A 13 -11.84 9.29 2.61
N SER A 14 -12.01 10.42 3.31
CA SER A 14 -12.06 11.76 2.71
C SER A 14 -10.71 12.50 2.72
N SER A 15 -9.61 11.83 3.06
CA SER A 15 -8.28 12.46 3.07
C SER A 15 -7.90 12.94 1.67
N PRO A 16 -7.37 14.16 1.51
CA PRO A 16 -6.86 14.63 0.23
C PRO A 16 -5.50 13.99 -0.15
N ILE A 17 -4.90 13.25 0.79
CA ILE A 17 -3.64 12.52 0.59
C ILE A 17 -3.97 11.08 0.17
N ALA A 18 -3.25 10.57 -0.83
CA ALA A 18 -3.36 9.16 -1.22
C ALA A 18 -2.95 8.26 -0.04
N THR A 19 -3.89 7.44 0.44
CA THR A 19 -3.67 6.54 1.58
C THR A 19 -4.18 5.15 1.25
N TRP A 20 -3.35 4.14 1.52
CA TRP A 20 -3.71 2.74 1.33
C TRP A 20 -3.07 1.87 2.42
N VAL A 21 -3.63 0.68 2.59
CA VAL A 21 -3.13 -0.35 3.50
C VAL A 21 -2.87 -1.60 2.66
N SER A 22 -1.71 -2.22 2.85
CA SER A 22 -1.31 -3.44 2.15
C SER A 22 -0.70 -4.46 3.11
N ALA A 23 -0.93 -5.74 2.83
CA ALA A 23 -0.02 -6.79 3.28
C ALA A 23 1.22 -6.75 2.39
N ILE A 24 2.41 -6.95 2.95
CA ILE A 24 3.68 -6.81 2.23
C ILE A 24 4.30 -8.17 1.85
N ASP A 25 3.85 -9.28 2.46
CA ASP A 25 4.36 -10.63 2.18
C ASP A 25 3.22 -11.68 2.13
N PRO A 26 2.68 -12.00 0.93
CA PRO A 26 2.92 -11.32 -0.34
C PRO A 26 2.24 -9.94 -0.41
N LEU A 27 2.72 -9.08 -1.32
CA LEU A 27 2.17 -7.75 -1.55
C LEU A 27 0.71 -7.84 -2.03
N ARG A 28 -0.23 -7.40 -1.20
CA ARG A 28 -1.67 -7.36 -1.49
C ARG A 28 -2.31 -6.12 -0.92
N PHE A 29 -3.10 -5.42 -1.73
CA PHE A 29 -3.89 -4.29 -1.26
C PHE A 29 -5.02 -4.77 -0.34
N ILE A 30 -5.21 -4.09 0.79
CA ILE A 30 -6.28 -4.36 1.76
C ILE A 30 -7.33 -3.28 1.68
N TRP A 31 -6.93 -2.01 1.64
CA TRP A 31 -7.84 -0.86 1.57
C TRP A 31 -7.13 0.31 0.90
N ALA A 32 -7.88 1.22 0.30
CA ALA A 32 -7.38 2.45 -0.31
C ALA A 32 -8.50 3.48 -0.35
N ASN A 33 -8.17 4.76 -0.10
CA ASN A 33 -9.10 5.86 -0.35
C ASN A 33 -9.13 6.26 -1.83
N ALA A 34 -10.04 7.17 -2.20
CA ALA A 34 -10.20 7.64 -3.57
C ALA A 34 -8.89 8.20 -4.17
N LYS A 35 -8.09 8.94 -3.38
CA LYS A 35 -6.81 9.49 -3.86
C LYS A 35 -5.74 8.42 -4.11
N ALA A 36 -5.72 7.35 -3.32
CA ALA A 36 -4.89 6.21 -3.62
C ALA A 36 -5.37 5.46 -4.86
N LEU A 37 -6.69 5.30 -5.06
CA LEU A 37 -7.22 4.69 -6.29
C LEU A 37 -6.82 5.48 -7.54
N GLU A 38 -6.88 6.81 -7.51
CA GLU A 38 -6.39 7.70 -8.57
C GLU A 38 -4.87 7.50 -8.82
N LEU A 39 -4.05 7.55 -7.76
CA LEU A 39 -2.60 7.36 -7.84
C LEU A 39 -2.24 6.01 -8.45
N TRP A 40 -2.91 4.96 -7.98
CA TRP A 40 -2.75 3.61 -8.49
C TRP A 40 -3.46 3.40 -9.83
N SER A 41 -4.22 4.36 -10.37
CA SER A 41 -5.00 4.19 -11.61
C SER A 41 -5.95 2.99 -11.57
N ALA A 42 -6.70 2.82 -10.47
CA ALA A 42 -7.70 1.78 -10.31
C ALA A 42 -9.10 2.41 -10.17
N GLU A 43 -10.10 1.83 -10.83
CA GLU A 43 -11.48 2.37 -10.81
C GLU A 43 -12.22 2.04 -9.53
N SER A 44 -11.79 0.98 -8.83
CA SER A 44 -12.36 0.58 -7.54
C SER A 44 -11.33 -0.18 -6.70
N LEU A 45 -11.65 -0.37 -5.41
CA LEU A 45 -10.82 -1.16 -4.50
C LEU A 45 -10.74 -2.62 -4.95
N GLU A 46 -11.81 -3.18 -5.52
CA GLU A 46 -11.86 -4.53 -6.07
C GLU A 46 -10.87 -4.67 -7.23
N VAL A 47 -10.85 -3.70 -8.16
CA VAL A 47 -9.89 -3.65 -9.28
C VAL A 47 -8.46 -3.55 -8.75
N LEU A 48 -8.21 -2.73 -7.74
CA LEU A 48 -6.88 -2.60 -7.13
C LEU A 48 -6.43 -3.90 -6.45
N ARG A 49 -7.32 -4.56 -5.71
CA ARG A 49 -7.06 -5.84 -5.03
C ARG A 49 -6.80 -7.01 -5.98
N ALA A 50 -7.38 -6.97 -7.17
CA ALA A 50 -7.22 -8.02 -8.18
C ALA A 50 -5.88 -7.95 -8.95
N ARG A 51 -5.05 -6.92 -8.71
CA ARG A 51 -3.78 -6.77 -9.41
C ARG A 51 -2.79 -7.86 -9.04
N ASP A 52 -2.14 -8.38 -10.07
CA ASP A 52 -0.97 -9.22 -9.89
C ASP A 52 0.24 -8.35 -9.51
N MET A 53 0.77 -8.60 -8.31
CA MET A 53 1.96 -7.95 -7.76
C MET A 53 3.18 -8.87 -7.78
N SER A 54 3.09 -10.04 -8.44
CA SER A 54 4.19 -11.02 -8.53
C SER A 54 5.44 -10.46 -9.20
N ASN A 55 5.28 -9.48 -10.11
CA ASN A 55 6.38 -8.83 -10.81
C ASN A 55 7.03 -7.68 -10.01
N THR A 56 6.76 -7.58 -8.71
CA THR A 56 7.45 -6.61 -7.84
C THR A 56 8.92 -6.96 -7.74
N SER A 57 9.81 -5.97 -7.89
CA SER A 57 11.26 -6.22 -7.86
C SER A 57 11.71 -6.91 -6.58
N GLU A 58 12.63 -7.85 -6.68
CA GLU A 58 13.18 -8.56 -5.50
C GLU A 58 13.80 -7.59 -4.48
N THR A 59 14.39 -6.49 -4.95
CA THR A 59 14.94 -5.43 -4.10
C THR A 59 13.86 -4.76 -3.27
N SER A 60 12.74 -4.36 -3.90
CA SER A 60 11.60 -3.75 -3.19
C SER A 60 11.00 -4.72 -2.17
N VAL A 61 10.85 -6.00 -2.54
CA VAL A 61 10.35 -7.03 -1.61
C VAL A 61 11.29 -7.20 -0.41
N ARG A 62 12.61 -7.27 -0.65
CA ARG A 62 13.61 -7.40 0.41
C ARG A 62 13.61 -6.20 1.36
N GLN A 63 13.54 -4.99 0.81
CA GLN A 63 13.48 -3.76 1.61
C GLN A 63 12.22 -3.73 2.47
N ALA A 64 11.06 -4.04 1.89
CA ALA A 64 9.80 -4.05 2.62
C ALA A 64 9.78 -5.13 3.72
N ARG A 65 10.37 -6.31 3.48
CA ARG A 65 10.59 -7.34 4.52
C ARG A 65 11.51 -6.85 5.65
N ALA A 66 12.58 -6.15 5.33
CA ALA A 66 13.48 -5.59 6.35
C ALA A 66 12.74 -4.62 7.28
N TRP A 67 11.86 -3.78 6.72
CA TRP A 67 11.00 -2.90 7.53
C TRP A 67 10.05 -3.68 8.42
N LEU A 68 9.38 -4.72 7.90
CA LEU A 68 8.50 -5.57 8.73
C LEU A 68 9.24 -6.18 9.92
N GLN A 69 10.47 -6.64 9.73
CA GLN A 69 11.29 -7.18 10.81
C GLN A 69 11.64 -6.11 11.85
N ALA A 70 11.99 -4.90 11.41
CA ALA A 70 12.28 -3.78 12.31
C ALA A 70 11.05 -3.30 13.09
N PHE A 71 9.87 -3.24 12.43
CA PHE A 71 8.59 -2.97 13.10
C PHE A 71 8.28 -4.03 14.17
N ALA A 72 8.44 -5.32 13.82
CA ALA A 72 8.21 -6.42 14.76
C ALA A 72 9.19 -6.41 15.95
N ALA A 73 10.42 -5.96 15.72
CA ALA A 73 11.44 -5.80 16.77
C ALA A 73 11.26 -4.52 17.61
N GLY A 74 10.33 -3.63 17.23
CA GLY A 74 10.14 -2.33 17.89
C GLY A 74 11.30 -1.34 17.69
N THR A 75 12.19 -1.60 16.73
CA THR A 75 13.31 -0.70 16.39
C THR A 75 12.93 0.34 15.35
N LEU A 76 11.71 0.25 14.82
CA LEU A 76 11.14 1.14 13.83
C LEU A 76 9.66 1.35 14.14
N GLU A 77 9.21 2.61 14.08
CA GLU A 77 7.80 2.98 14.29
C GLU A 77 7.16 3.53 13.00
N VAL A 78 7.95 4.26 12.20
CA VAL A 78 7.52 4.86 10.94
C VAL A 78 8.64 4.75 9.90
N VAL A 79 8.26 4.65 8.63
CA VAL A 79 9.17 4.76 7.49
C VAL A 79 8.74 5.94 6.62
N GLU A 80 9.69 6.82 6.34
CA GLU A 80 9.58 7.86 5.33
C GLU A 80 10.56 7.54 4.21
N ALA A 81 10.08 7.43 2.98
CA ALA A 81 10.89 7.12 1.83
C ALA A 81 10.22 7.61 0.55
N GLU A 82 11.02 7.99 -0.44
CA GLU A 82 10.55 8.28 -1.80
C GLU A 82 10.40 6.98 -2.59
N TRP A 83 9.25 6.79 -3.23
CA TRP A 83 8.95 5.56 -3.99
C TRP A 83 8.51 5.89 -5.42
N THR A 84 8.92 5.03 -6.36
CA THR A 84 8.31 5.02 -7.69
C THR A 84 7.36 3.83 -7.78
N LEU A 85 6.08 4.12 -7.88
CA LEU A 85 5.02 3.14 -8.13
C LEU A 85 4.87 2.92 -9.64
N TYR A 86 4.37 1.76 -10.03
CA TYR A 86 4.18 1.40 -11.44
C TYR A 86 2.74 0.98 -11.76
N PRO A 87 1.73 1.85 -11.55
CA PRO A 87 0.36 1.56 -11.97
C PRO A 87 0.30 1.32 -13.48
N HIS A 88 -0.22 0.15 -13.88
CA HIS A 88 -0.25 -0.30 -15.28
C HIS A 88 1.12 -0.24 -15.97
N GLY A 89 2.20 -0.46 -15.21
CA GLY A 89 3.58 -0.41 -15.70
C GLY A 89 4.13 1.00 -15.94
N LYS A 90 3.37 2.07 -15.65
CA LYS A 90 3.80 3.46 -15.84
C LYS A 90 4.31 4.06 -14.53
N PRO A 91 5.51 4.68 -14.50
CA PRO A 91 6.07 5.21 -13.26
C PRO A 91 5.25 6.39 -12.72
N ARG A 92 5.02 6.39 -11.41
CA ARG A 92 4.44 7.49 -10.62
C ARG A 92 5.31 7.68 -9.37
N ARG A 93 5.86 8.87 -9.18
CA ARG A 93 6.67 9.18 -7.99
C ARG A 93 5.77 9.64 -6.85
N VAL A 94 6.09 9.16 -5.65
CA VAL A 94 5.43 9.47 -4.38
C VAL A 94 6.49 9.94 -3.40
#